data_AF-A0A3P8SMZ1-F1
#
_entry.id   AF-A0A3P8SMZ1-F1
#
_cell.length_a   1.000
_cell.length_b   1.000
_cell.length_c   1.000
_cell.angle_alpha   90.00
_cell.angle_beta   90.00
_cell.angle_gamma   90.00
#
_symmetry.space_group_name_H-M   'P 1'
#
loop_
_entity.id
_entity.type
_entity.pdbx_description
1 polymer ?
#
loop_
_entity_poly.entity_id
_entity_poly.type
_entity_poly.pdbx_seq_one_letter_code
_entity_poly.pdbx_strand_id
1 'polypeptide(L)'
;TEQVASVTNHVRELLTKVKDGAFKTSKGLSFLDLRYHLLLFYLQDLTHLISIKTEGGKIKESDALNRVVTIRTVLEKMRLLDHKLKYQIDKLVRTAVTGSLAENDPLQLRPNPENLISKLGDSGESEDEAETKAASEKKAAHSSGRKYVPPKIAPMHYEGDMTEADRKKALVERQRRAALRSSVIQELRQQYSDAPEEIRDRRDFQSEREGREELHRKHYEESMMVRLNMPKHQKNAKKRGMMGMSGQLSGITHFSDISALTGGEGGQDGDGGRPKKKKKLMKKKTKRKGEDILN
;
A
#
# COMPACT_ATOMS: atom_id res chain seq x y z
N THR A 1 -0.97 -12.47 64.03
CA THR A 1 -0.25 -11.19 64.27
C THR A 1 1.17 -11.24 63.74
N GLU A 2 1.90 -12.33 63.94
CA GLU A 2 3.26 -12.54 63.38
C GLU A 2 3.31 -12.55 61.83
N GLN A 3 2.32 -13.14 61.16
CA GLN A 3 2.26 -13.16 59.69
C GLN A 3 2.15 -11.76 59.08
N VAL A 4 1.41 -10.87 59.72
CA VAL A 4 1.27 -9.47 59.29
C VAL A 4 2.59 -8.71 59.51
N ALA A 5 3.28 -8.98 60.62
CA ALA A 5 4.60 -8.42 60.87
C ALA A 5 5.65 -8.89 59.84
N SER A 6 5.62 -10.16 59.46
CA SER A 6 6.50 -10.72 58.43
C SER A 6 6.23 -10.13 57.03
N VAL A 7 4.96 -10.06 56.61
CA VAL A 7 4.58 -9.46 55.31
C VAL A 7 4.97 -7.98 55.26
N THR A 8 4.77 -7.24 56.36
CA THR A 8 5.14 -5.82 56.41
C THR A 8 6.65 -5.61 56.38
N ASN A 9 7.44 -6.52 56.93
CA ASN A 9 8.90 -6.46 56.83
C ASN A 9 9.38 -6.77 55.42
N HIS A 10 8.77 -7.74 54.75
CA HIS A 10 9.11 -8.11 53.37
C HIS A 10 8.78 -6.99 52.37
N VAL A 11 7.65 -6.32 52.56
CA VAL A 11 7.25 -5.16 51.74
C VAL A 11 8.18 -3.97 51.98
N ARG A 12 8.66 -3.76 53.21
CA ARG A 12 9.65 -2.71 53.54
C ARG A 12 11.02 -3.00 52.91
N GLU A 13 11.43 -4.26 52.86
CA GLU A 13 12.63 -4.69 52.13
C GLU A 13 12.50 -4.48 50.60
N LEU A 14 11.33 -4.77 50.03
CA LEU A 14 11.08 -4.52 48.60
C LEU A 14 11.12 -3.02 48.28
N LEU A 15 10.57 -2.17 49.15
CA LEU A 15 10.55 -0.72 48.99
C LEU A 15 11.93 -0.07 49.09
N THR A 16 12.80 -0.61 49.95
CA THR A 16 14.19 -0.13 50.07
C THR A 16 14.99 -0.52 48.83
N LYS A 17 14.85 -1.75 48.34
CA LYS A 17 15.48 -2.23 47.09
C LYS A 17 15.00 -1.45 45.84
N VAL A 18 13.74 -0.99 45.79
CA VAL A 18 13.25 -0.10 44.72
C VAL A 18 13.86 1.30 44.80
N LYS A 19 14.03 1.86 46.02
CA LYS A 19 14.60 3.20 46.24
C LYS A 19 16.10 3.27 45.97
N ASP A 20 16.82 2.18 46.21
CA ASP A 20 18.25 2.06 45.88
C ASP A 20 18.48 1.86 44.37
N GLY A 21 17.42 1.91 43.55
CA GLY A 21 17.51 1.73 42.09
C GLY A 21 17.87 0.30 41.67
N ALA A 22 17.75 -0.68 42.57
CA ALA A 22 18.01 -2.09 42.27
C ALA A 22 17.01 -2.62 41.22
N PHE A 23 15.77 -2.10 41.23
CA PHE A 23 14.81 -2.28 40.14
C PHE A 23 14.92 -1.14 39.12
N LYS A 24 15.70 -1.36 38.07
CA LYS A 24 15.82 -0.41 36.95
C LYS A 24 14.57 -0.44 36.07
N THR A 25 13.55 0.33 36.46
CA THR A 25 12.33 0.59 35.64
C THR A 25 12.59 1.47 34.41
N SER A 26 13.86 1.77 34.11
CA SER A 26 14.24 2.83 33.18
C SER A 26 14.18 2.47 31.69
N LYS A 27 14.06 1.18 31.29
CA LYS A 27 14.03 0.78 29.86
C LYS A 27 13.16 -0.46 29.58
N GLY A 28 11.90 -0.43 30.00
CA GLY A 28 10.88 -1.42 29.63
C GLY A 28 9.58 -0.74 29.21
N LEU A 29 8.73 -1.44 28.45
CA LEU A 29 7.35 -0.99 28.25
C LEU A 29 6.65 -1.05 29.62
N SER A 30 6.48 0.12 30.27
CA SER A 30 5.79 0.25 31.57
C SER A 30 4.44 -0.47 31.62
N PHE A 31 3.77 -0.59 30.47
CA PHE A 31 2.55 -1.37 30.31
C PHE A 31 2.71 -2.87 30.62
N LEU A 32 3.83 -3.48 30.21
CA LEU A 32 4.12 -4.89 30.46
C LEU A 32 4.39 -5.12 31.96
N ASP A 33 5.12 -4.21 32.61
CA ASP A 33 5.33 -4.25 34.05
C ASP A 33 4.00 -4.17 34.81
N LEU A 34 3.11 -3.25 34.43
CA LEU A 34 1.78 -3.14 35.01
C LEU A 34 1.00 -4.45 34.86
N ARG A 35 1.05 -5.07 33.67
CA ARG A 35 0.40 -6.36 33.41
C ARG A 35 0.93 -7.45 34.34
N TYR A 36 2.24 -7.52 34.58
CA TYR A 36 2.83 -8.48 35.51
C TYR A 36 2.38 -8.25 36.95
N HIS A 37 2.34 -6.99 37.41
CA HIS A 37 1.86 -6.67 38.76
C HIS A 37 0.37 -7.03 38.94
N LEU A 38 -0.47 -6.74 37.93
CA LEU A 38 -1.88 -7.14 37.98
C LEU A 38 -2.05 -8.67 37.99
N LEU A 39 -1.25 -9.40 37.21
CA LEU A 39 -1.29 -10.86 37.23
C LEU A 39 -0.87 -11.41 38.60
N LEU A 40 0.13 -10.78 39.23
CA LEU A 40 0.58 -11.15 40.56
C LEU A 40 -0.51 -10.91 41.61
N PHE A 41 -1.15 -9.74 41.60
CA PHE A 41 -2.27 -9.45 42.50
C PHE A 41 -3.46 -10.39 42.27
N TYR A 42 -3.75 -10.73 41.01
CA TYR A 42 -4.77 -11.71 40.68
C TYR A 42 -4.48 -13.08 41.33
N LEU A 43 -3.24 -13.57 41.21
CA LEU A 43 -2.83 -14.83 41.82
C LEU A 43 -2.85 -14.75 43.35
N GLN A 44 -2.42 -13.64 43.95
CA GLN A 44 -2.45 -13.44 45.39
C GLN A 44 -3.89 -13.50 45.94
N ASP A 45 -4.82 -12.76 45.33
CA ASP A 45 -6.22 -12.77 45.76
C ASP A 45 -6.90 -14.12 45.49
N LEU A 46 -6.53 -14.79 44.39
CA LEU A 46 -7.04 -16.12 44.09
C LEU A 46 -6.55 -17.18 45.09
N THR A 47 -5.27 -17.16 45.47
CA THR A 47 -4.73 -18.04 46.52
C THR A 47 -5.39 -17.77 47.88
N HIS A 48 -5.65 -16.51 48.21
CA HIS A 48 -6.39 -16.15 49.42
C HIS A 48 -7.81 -16.71 49.42
N LEU A 49 -8.53 -16.62 48.29
CA LEU A 49 -9.85 -17.22 48.13
C LEU A 49 -9.83 -18.75 48.24
N ILE A 50 -8.79 -19.41 47.72
CA ILE A 50 -8.58 -20.85 47.88
C ILE A 50 -8.38 -21.19 49.36
N SER A 51 -7.55 -20.43 50.09
CA SER A 51 -7.33 -20.63 51.53
C SER A 51 -8.64 -20.58 52.33
N ILE A 52 -9.45 -19.55 52.08
CA ILE A 52 -10.77 -19.40 52.73
C ILE A 52 -11.65 -20.62 52.44
N LYS A 53 -11.64 -21.11 51.19
CA LYS A 53 -12.45 -22.26 50.79
C LYS A 53 -11.97 -23.56 51.42
N THR A 54 -10.65 -23.76 51.54
CA THR A 54 -10.07 -24.95 52.19
C THR A 54 -10.31 -24.96 53.70
N GLU A 55 -10.44 -23.80 54.33
CA GLU A 55 -10.81 -23.65 55.75
C GLU A 55 -12.33 -23.82 55.99
N GLY A 56 -13.12 -24.05 54.94
CA GLY A 56 -14.58 -24.18 55.03
C GLY A 56 -15.34 -22.85 55.13
N GLY A 57 -14.66 -21.72 54.89
CA GLY A 57 -15.23 -20.38 54.90
C GLY A 57 -16.12 -20.09 53.70
N LYS A 58 -17.05 -19.14 53.87
CA LYS A 58 -17.94 -18.68 52.78
C LYS A 58 -17.21 -17.64 51.92
N ILE A 59 -17.26 -17.81 50.60
CA ILE A 59 -16.58 -16.94 49.62
C ILE A 59 -17.36 -15.65 49.32
N LYS A 60 -18.68 -15.66 49.48
CA LYS A 60 -19.59 -14.62 48.96
C LYS A 60 -19.34 -13.22 49.52
N GLU A 61 -18.79 -13.10 50.72
CA GLU A 61 -18.55 -11.82 51.42
C GLU A 61 -17.07 -11.41 51.43
N SER A 62 -16.19 -12.11 50.70
CA SER A 62 -14.77 -11.80 50.71
C SER A 62 -14.44 -10.68 49.72
N ASP A 63 -13.79 -9.62 50.21
CA ASP A 63 -13.27 -8.53 49.37
C ASP A 63 -12.30 -9.01 48.28
N ALA A 64 -11.64 -10.15 48.50
CA ALA A 64 -10.76 -10.74 47.50
C ALA A 64 -11.52 -11.15 46.24
N LEU A 65 -12.80 -11.55 46.35
CA LEU A 65 -13.63 -11.86 45.19
C LEU A 65 -13.83 -10.60 44.32
N ASN A 66 -14.14 -9.46 44.96
CA ASN A 66 -14.31 -8.19 44.27
C ASN A 66 -13.00 -7.76 43.59
N ARG A 67 -11.86 -7.90 44.27
CA ARG A 67 -10.53 -7.61 43.68
C ARG A 67 -10.18 -8.51 42.50
N VAL A 68 -10.45 -9.82 42.59
CA VAL A 68 -10.25 -10.76 41.48
C VAL A 68 -11.08 -10.37 40.26
N VAL A 69 -12.36 -10.00 40.45
CA VAL A 69 -13.24 -9.58 39.37
C VAL A 69 -12.79 -8.24 38.76
N THR A 70 -12.38 -7.26 39.57
CA THR A 70 -11.89 -5.98 39.06
C THR A 70 -10.58 -6.15 38.29
N ILE A 71 -9.62 -6.91 38.82
CA ILE A 71 -8.36 -7.18 38.12
C ILE A 71 -8.62 -7.94 36.81
N ARG A 72 -9.56 -8.90 36.80
CA ARG A 72 -9.92 -9.62 35.57
C ARG A 72 -10.52 -8.70 34.50
N THR A 73 -11.43 -7.80 34.87
CA THR A 73 -12.03 -6.85 33.92
C THR A 73 -10.98 -5.88 33.38
N VAL A 74 -10.04 -5.42 34.21
CA VAL A 74 -8.90 -4.59 33.77
C VAL A 74 -8.02 -5.37 32.79
N LEU A 75 -7.65 -6.62 33.09
CA LEU A 75 -6.86 -7.46 32.19
C LEU A 75 -7.55 -7.69 30.85
N GLU A 76 -8.89 -7.85 30.83
CA GLU A 76 -9.65 -7.99 29.59
C GLU A 76 -9.60 -6.72 28.73
N LYS A 77 -9.70 -5.53 29.33
CA LYS A 77 -9.56 -4.25 28.61
C LYS A 77 -8.14 -4.01 28.12
N MET A 78 -7.13 -4.47 28.87
CA MET A 78 -5.72 -4.38 28.47
C MET A 78 -5.41 -5.19 27.20
N ARG A 79 -6.16 -6.26 26.88
CA ARG A 79 -5.91 -7.08 25.67
C ARG A 79 -5.94 -6.25 24.38
N LEU A 80 -6.79 -5.23 24.30
CA LEU A 80 -6.83 -4.34 23.13
C LEU A 80 -5.55 -3.52 22.98
N LEU A 81 -4.95 -3.10 24.11
CA LEU A 81 -3.67 -2.40 24.13
C LEU A 81 -2.52 -3.36 23.82
N ASP A 82 -2.56 -4.59 24.34
CA ASP A 82 -1.62 -5.66 23.98
C ASP A 82 -1.58 -5.87 22.45
N HIS A 83 -2.75 -5.92 21.79
CA HIS A 83 -2.81 -6.07 20.33
C HIS A 83 -2.16 -4.91 19.58
N LYS A 84 -2.33 -3.67 20.05
CA LYS A 84 -1.69 -2.49 19.44
C LYS A 84 -0.18 -2.47 19.66
N LEU A 85 0.27 -2.89 20.84
CA LEU A 85 1.68 -2.91 21.22
C LEU A 85 2.41 -4.17 20.75
N LYS A 86 1.68 -5.22 20.33
CA LYS A 86 2.24 -6.50 19.88
C LYS A 86 3.36 -6.31 18.86
N TYR A 87 3.13 -5.46 17.86
CA TYR A 87 4.16 -5.19 16.85
C TYR A 87 5.42 -4.57 17.45
N GLN A 88 5.28 -3.59 18.35
CA GLN A 88 6.41 -2.93 19.00
C GLN A 88 7.16 -3.88 19.92
N ILE A 89 6.44 -4.73 20.66
CA ILE A 89 7.00 -5.78 21.51
C ILE A 89 7.76 -6.79 20.64
N ASP A 90 7.12 -7.33 19.61
CA ASP A 90 7.72 -8.31 18.70
C ASP A 90 8.94 -7.72 17.99
N LYS A 91 8.89 -6.44 17.60
CA LYS A 91 10.03 -5.72 17.01
C LYS A 91 11.19 -5.60 18.00
N LEU A 92 10.93 -5.14 19.23
CA LEU A 92 11.96 -5.02 20.27
C LEU A 92 12.58 -6.37 20.64
N VAL A 93 11.75 -7.41 20.75
CA VAL A 93 12.21 -8.79 21.00
C VAL A 93 13.07 -9.28 19.82
N ARG A 94 12.62 -9.09 18.57
CA ARG A 94 13.40 -9.46 17.39
C ARG A 94 14.72 -8.70 17.30
N THR A 95 14.75 -7.41 17.62
CA THR A 95 16.00 -6.64 17.64
C THR A 95 16.95 -7.12 18.73
N ALA A 96 16.43 -7.46 19.90
CA ALA A 96 17.25 -7.97 20.99
C ALA A 96 17.83 -9.36 20.68
N VAL A 97 17.05 -10.23 20.02
CA VAL A 97 17.47 -11.61 19.68
C VAL A 97 18.39 -11.64 18.46
N THR A 98 18.09 -10.85 17.44
CA THR A 98 18.76 -10.95 16.11
C THR A 98 19.80 -9.85 15.87
N GLY A 99 19.87 -8.83 16.74
CA GLY A 99 20.82 -7.71 16.62
C GLY A 99 20.59 -6.77 15.43
N SER A 100 19.64 -7.09 14.53
CA SER A 100 19.30 -6.30 13.35
C SER A 100 17.81 -5.99 13.30
N LEU A 101 17.48 -4.77 12.88
CA LEU A 101 16.13 -4.39 12.50
C LEU A 101 15.77 -5.17 11.22
N ALA A 102 14.60 -5.81 11.16
CA ALA A 102 14.20 -6.54 9.97
C ALA A 102 14.13 -5.60 8.75
N GLU A 103 14.70 -5.99 7.61
CA GLU A 103 14.71 -5.19 6.37
C GLU A 103 13.29 -4.89 5.84
N ASN A 104 12.30 -5.71 6.22
CA ASN A 104 10.91 -5.59 5.80
C ASN A 104 9.99 -5.10 6.93
N ASP A 105 10.30 -3.95 7.53
CA ASP A 105 9.43 -3.31 8.53
C ASP A 105 8.60 -2.18 7.88
N PRO A 106 7.26 -2.31 7.79
CA PRO A 106 6.39 -1.29 7.19
C PRO A 106 6.42 0.06 7.93
N LEU A 107 6.87 0.13 9.18
CA LEU A 107 7.03 1.36 9.95
C LEU A 107 8.39 2.05 9.74
N GLN A 108 9.39 1.39 9.13
CA GLN A 108 10.65 2.03 8.72
C GLN A 108 10.45 3.01 7.56
N LEU A 109 9.37 2.86 6.80
CA LEU A 109 9.01 3.75 5.70
C LEU A 109 8.33 5.05 6.16
N ARG A 110 8.18 5.28 7.48
CA ARG A 110 7.71 6.57 7.97
C ARG A 110 8.80 7.62 7.74
N PRO A 111 8.47 8.80 7.19
CA PRO A 111 9.45 9.86 7.05
C PRO A 111 9.98 10.24 8.43
N ASN A 112 11.31 10.17 8.60
CA ASN A 112 11.97 10.57 9.83
C ASN A 112 12.39 12.05 9.71
N PRO A 113 11.66 13.01 10.32
CA PRO A 113 11.95 14.44 10.15
C PRO A 113 13.28 14.84 10.78
N GLU A 114 13.81 14.08 11.74
CA GLU A 114 15.12 14.35 12.35
C GLU A 114 16.28 14.22 11.35
N ASN A 115 16.17 13.35 10.34
CA ASN A 115 17.15 13.24 9.25
C ASN A 115 17.21 14.48 8.35
N LEU A 116 16.25 15.40 8.45
CA LEU A 116 16.25 16.66 7.71
C LEU A 116 16.91 17.79 8.49
N ILE A 117 17.07 17.65 9.81
CA ILE A 117 17.50 18.74 10.70
C ILE A 117 19.04 18.81 10.80
N SER A 118 19.76 17.70 10.59
CA SER A 118 21.23 17.66 10.70
C SER A 118 22.01 18.24 9.50
N LYS A 119 21.34 18.74 8.46
CA LYS A 119 22.01 19.34 7.29
C LYS A 119 21.88 20.86 7.18
N LEU A 120 21.14 21.50 8.09
CA LEU A 120 20.92 22.95 8.05
C LEU A 120 21.53 23.70 9.26
N GLY A 121 22.04 22.98 10.26
CA GLY A 121 22.38 23.54 11.57
C GLY A 121 23.85 23.44 12.01
N ASP A 122 24.78 23.03 11.16
CA ASP A 122 26.20 22.97 11.54
C ASP A 122 27.09 23.65 10.51
N SER A 123 27.18 24.97 10.67
CA SER A 123 28.26 25.80 10.18
C SER A 123 28.87 26.51 11.39
N GLY A 124 29.67 25.79 12.19
CA GLY A 124 30.39 26.38 13.30
C GLY A 124 31.25 25.39 14.09
N GLU A 125 32.52 25.27 13.67
CA GLU A 125 33.69 24.84 14.47
C GLU A 125 33.67 23.47 15.19
N SER A 126 34.46 22.53 14.68
CA SER A 126 35.69 22.09 15.36
C SER A 126 36.42 21.02 14.52
N GLU A 127 37.67 21.34 14.18
CA GLU A 127 38.68 20.38 13.76
C GLU A 127 39.05 19.49 14.97
N ASP A 128 39.12 18.16 14.81
CA ASP A 128 40.38 17.44 15.02
C ASP A 128 40.32 15.97 14.56
N GLU A 129 41.51 15.48 14.21
CA GLU A 129 41.83 14.32 13.39
C GLU A 129 41.55 12.92 13.98
N ALA A 130 41.34 11.91 13.11
CA ALA A 130 42.12 10.65 13.07
C ALA A 130 41.61 9.64 12.02
N GLU A 131 42.36 9.53 10.92
CA GLU A 131 42.81 8.34 10.18
C GLU A 131 41.91 7.09 9.91
N THR A 132 41.67 6.89 8.60
CA THR A 132 42.03 5.72 7.75
C THR A 132 40.96 4.82 7.11
N LYS A 133 41.17 4.66 5.77
CA LYS A 133 40.78 3.59 4.81
C LYS A 133 39.55 3.78 3.89
N ALA A 134 39.83 4.46 2.77
CA ALA A 134 39.78 3.97 1.38
C ALA A 134 38.46 3.45 0.73
N ALA A 135 38.01 4.27 -0.24
CA ALA A 135 37.46 3.97 -1.58
C ALA A 135 36.15 3.14 -1.68
N SER A 136 35.10 3.56 -2.41
CA SER A 136 35.09 4.32 -3.66
C SER A 136 33.74 5.01 -3.87
N GLU A 137 33.71 6.34 -3.85
CA GLU A 137 32.61 7.11 -4.44
C GLU A 137 33.13 8.02 -5.54
N LYS A 138 32.52 7.89 -6.71
CA LYS A 138 32.80 8.69 -7.89
C LYS A 138 32.46 10.15 -7.55
N LYS A 139 33.51 10.97 -7.50
CA LYS A 139 33.45 12.42 -7.32
C LYS A 139 32.48 13.07 -8.30
N ALA A 140 31.34 13.55 -7.81
CA ALA A 140 30.63 14.66 -8.44
C ALA A 140 31.25 15.95 -7.85
N ALA A 141 32.19 16.53 -8.57
CA ALA A 141 32.82 17.78 -8.17
C ALA A 141 31.79 18.92 -8.20
N HIS A 142 31.41 19.41 -7.03
CA HIS A 142 30.85 20.75 -6.88
C HIS A 142 31.97 21.76 -7.11
N SER A 143 31.92 22.49 -8.23
CA SER A 143 32.66 23.73 -8.40
C SER A 143 31.67 24.88 -8.42
N SER A 144 31.72 25.72 -7.39
CA SER A 144 31.17 27.06 -7.41
C SER A 144 31.61 27.80 -8.69
N GLY A 145 30.65 28.32 -9.46
CA GLY A 145 30.93 29.24 -10.57
C GLY A 145 30.83 28.71 -12.02
N ARG A 146 30.18 27.56 -12.30
CA ARG A 146 29.98 27.14 -13.71
C ARG A 146 28.65 27.63 -14.30
N LYS A 147 28.75 28.37 -15.41
CA LYS A 147 27.66 28.76 -16.31
C LYS A 147 26.86 27.52 -16.72
N TYR A 148 25.54 27.59 -16.64
CA TYR A 148 24.65 26.47 -17.00
C TYR A 148 24.94 25.98 -18.43
N VAL A 149 25.26 24.70 -18.55
CA VAL A 149 25.45 24.01 -19.83
C VAL A 149 24.25 23.06 -20.02
N PRO A 150 23.36 23.33 -20.98
CA PRO A 150 22.26 22.42 -21.30
C PRO A 150 22.81 21.05 -21.70
N PRO A 151 22.17 19.95 -21.27
CA PRO A 151 22.59 18.62 -21.66
C PRO A 151 22.52 18.47 -23.18
N LYS A 152 23.63 18.05 -23.79
CA LYS A 152 23.68 17.74 -25.22
C LYS A 152 22.91 16.43 -25.46
N ILE A 153 21.68 16.55 -25.93
CA ILE A 153 20.86 15.40 -26.32
C ILE A 153 21.51 14.77 -27.56
N ALA A 154 21.95 13.51 -27.44
CA ALA A 154 22.46 12.76 -28.59
C ALA A 154 21.33 12.57 -29.61
N PRO A 155 21.60 12.69 -30.93
CA PRO A 155 20.61 12.41 -31.94
C PRO A 155 20.11 10.96 -31.79
N MET A 156 18.86 10.80 -31.35
CA MET A 156 18.17 9.52 -31.51
C MET A 156 17.83 9.36 -32.98
N HIS A 157 18.10 8.18 -33.53
CA HIS A 157 17.71 7.84 -34.89
C HIS A 157 16.20 8.07 -35.07
N TYR A 158 15.86 9.02 -35.93
CA TYR A 158 14.49 9.25 -36.36
C TYR A 158 14.15 8.16 -37.38
N GLU A 159 13.36 7.16 -36.98
CA GLU A 159 12.75 6.20 -37.90
C GLU A 159 11.65 6.90 -38.71
N GLY A 160 12.03 7.82 -39.58
CA GLY A 160 11.15 8.43 -40.57
C GLY A 160 10.90 7.47 -41.72
N ASP A 161 9.63 7.31 -42.09
CA ASP A 161 9.08 6.46 -43.14
C ASP A 161 9.24 4.95 -42.94
N MET A 162 8.59 4.43 -41.90
CA MET A 162 8.23 3.01 -41.79
C MET A 162 7.81 2.48 -43.17
N THR A 163 8.62 1.60 -43.75
CA THR A 163 8.35 0.94 -45.03
C THR A 163 6.96 0.29 -44.97
N GLU A 164 6.25 0.18 -46.09
CA GLU A 164 4.92 -0.45 -46.09
C GLU A 164 4.96 -1.89 -45.52
N ALA A 165 6.08 -2.59 -45.73
CA ALA A 165 6.36 -3.88 -45.13
C ALA A 165 6.41 -3.83 -43.59
N ASP A 166 7.04 -2.81 -43.00
CA ASP A 166 7.16 -2.68 -41.55
C ASP A 166 5.86 -2.21 -40.91
N ARG A 167 5.08 -1.39 -41.63
CA ARG A 167 3.70 -1.07 -41.22
C ARG A 167 2.83 -2.33 -41.19
N LYS A 168 2.94 -3.20 -42.19
CA LYS A 168 2.22 -4.49 -42.23
C LYS A 168 2.67 -5.41 -41.09
N LYS A 169 3.97 -5.54 -40.84
CA LYS A 169 4.50 -6.32 -39.70
C LYS A 169 4.01 -5.78 -38.36
N ALA A 170 4.04 -4.46 -38.15
CA ALA A 170 3.56 -3.83 -36.93
C ALA A 170 2.04 -4.03 -36.73
N LEU A 171 1.26 -4.02 -37.82
CA LEU A 171 -0.18 -4.33 -37.77
C LEU A 171 -0.44 -5.78 -37.39
N VAL A 172 0.27 -6.73 -38.00
CA VAL A 172 0.18 -8.17 -37.66
C VAL A 172 0.61 -8.41 -36.21
N GLU A 173 1.69 -7.78 -35.77
CA GLU A 173 2.14 -7.88 -34.38
C GLU A 173 1.11 -7.28 -33.40
N ARG A 174 0.53 -6.12 -33.73
CA ARG A 174 -0.54 -5.52 -32.94
C ARG A 174 -1.77 -6.42 -32.88
N GLN A 175 -2.15 -7.06 -33.98
CA GLN A 175 -3.25 -8.02 -34.03
C GLN A 175 -2.96 -9.27 -33.20
N ARG A 176 -1.74 -9.83 -33.28
CA ARG A 176 -1.30 -10.94 -32.43
C ARG A 176 -1.35 -10.57 -30.94
N ARG A 177 -0.82 -9.40 -30.57
CA ARG A 177 -0.88 -8.90 -29.18
C ARG A 177 -2.31 -8.66 -28.71
N ALA A 178 -3.21 -8.20 -29.59
CA ALA A 178 -4.62 -8.01 -29.28
C ALA A 178 -5.34 -9.36 -29.10
N ALA A 179 -5.06 -10.34 -29.97
CA ALA A 179 -5.61 -11.68 -29.88
C ALA A 179 -5.16 -12.40 -28.60
N LEU A 180 -3.88 -12.29 -28.21
CA LEU A 180 -3.38 -12.81 -26.92
C LEU A 180 -4.01 -12.14 -25.70
N ARG A 181 -4.51 -10.91 -25.87
CA ARG A 181 -5.25 -10.14 -24.84
C ARG A 181 -6.76 -10.36 -24.90
N SER A 182 -7.24 -11.25 -25.76
CA SER A 182 -8.65 -11.62 -25.82
C SER A 182 -9.08 -12.31 -24.52
N SER A 183 -10.36 -12.15 -24.17
CA SER A 183 -10.91 -12.75 -22.94
C SER A 183 -10.75 -14.26 -22.93
N VAL A 184 -11.03 -14.93 -24.07
CA VAL A 184 -10.93 -16.39 -24.20
C VAL A 184 -9.51 -16.89 -24.00
N ILE A 185 -8.53 -16.29 -24.68
CA ILE A 185 -7.13 -16.74 -24.58
C ILE A 185 -6.58 -16.46 -23.19
N GLN A 186 -7.01 -15.35 -22.57
CA GLN A 186 -6.59 -15.04 -21.22
C GLN A 186 -7.16 -16.01 -20.19
N GLU A 187 -8.43 -16.39 -20.30
CA GLU A 187 -9.07 -17.37 -19.41
C GLU A 187 -8.43 -18.75 -19.56
N LEU A 188 -8.16 -19.18 -20.81
CA LEU A 188 -7.39 -20.40 -21.06
C LEU A 188 -6.00 -20.30 -20.41
N ARG A 189 -5.31 -19.17 -20.57
CA ARG A 189 -3.99 -18.98 -19.96
C ARG A 189 -4.05 -19.05 -18.42
N GLN A 190 -5.11 -18.54 -17.80
CA GLN A 190 -5.33 -18.60 -16.35
C GLN A 190 -5.54 -20.05 -15.89
N GLN A 191 -6.39 -20.80 -16.59
CA GLN A 191 -6.69 -22.21 -16.28
C GLN A 191 -5.46 -23.12 -16.33
N TYR A 192 -4.53 -22.87 -17.25
CA TYR A 192 -3.29 -23.64 -17.40
C TYR A 192 -2.10 -23.04 -16.64
N SER A 193 -2.28 -21.93 -15.91
CA SER A 193 -1.21 -21.33 -15.12
C SER A 193 -1.35 -21.68 -13.64
N ASP A 194 -0.28 -22.17 -13.02
CA ASP A 194 -0.19 -22.37 -11.56
C ASP A 194 0.09 -21.06 -10.80
N ALA A 195 0.00 -19.91 -11.48
CA ALA A 195 0.25 -18.61 -10.87
C ALA A 195 -0.95 -18.21 -9.99
N PRO A 196 -0.72 -17.66 -8.78
CA PRO A 196 -1.80 -17.27 -7.89
C PRO A 196 -2.64 -16.13 -8.50
N GLU A 197 -3.96 -16.22 -8.34
CA GLU A 197 -4.90 -15.20 -8.80
C GLU A 197 -5.24 -14.18 -7.70
N GLU A 198 -5.38 -12.91 -8.10
CA GLU A 198 -5.80 -11.83 -7.20
C GLU A 198 -7.33 -11.85 -7.05
N ILE A 199 -7.83 -12.47 -5.98
CA ILE A 199 -9.26 -12.47 -5.66
C ILE A 199 -9.65 -11.13 -5.05
N ARG A 200 -10.53 -10.38 -5.73
CA ARG A 200 -11.11 -9.13 -5.22
C ARG A 200 -12.54 -9.32 -4.72
N ASP A 201 -12.96 -8.51 -3.74
CA ASP A 201 -14.29 -8.57 -3.10
C ASP A 201 -15.47 -8.35 -4.06
N ARG A 202 -15.25 -7.74 -5.23
CA ARG A 202 -16.26 -7.59 -6.30
C ARG A 202 -15.74 -8.16 -7.61
N ARG A 203 -16.29 -9.30 -8.02
CA ARG A 203 -16.03 -9.96 -9.30
C ARG A 203 -17.01 -9.46 -10.36
N ASP A 204 -16.74 -8.28 -10.91
CA ASP A 204 -17.41 -7.79 -12.12
C ASP A 204 -16.44 -7.90 -13.30
N PHE A 205 -16.76 -8.71 -14.33
CA PHE A 205 -15.89 -8.91 -15.50
C PHE A 205 -15.52 -7.61 -16.24
N GLN A 206 -16.37 -6.58 -16.20
CA GLN A 206 -16.05 -5.26 -16.76
C GLN A 206 -15.08 -4.45 -15.87
N SER A 207 -15.13 -4.67 -14.56
CA SER A 207 -14.22 -4.05 -13.59
C SER A 207 -12.77 -4.48 -13.81
N GLU A 208 -12.53 -5.66 -14.37
CA GLU A 208 -11.16 -6.08 -14.69
C GLU A 208 -10.52 -5.22 -15.78
N ARG A 209 -11.22 -5.03 -16.91
CA ARG A 209 -10.68 -4.25 -18.03
C ARG A 209 -10.50 -2.78 -17.64
N GLU A 210 -11.52 -2.20 -17.02
CA GLU A 210 -11.46 -0.81 -16.53
C GLU A 210 -10.40 -0.67 -15.42
N GLY A 211 -10.27 -1.68 -14.56
CA GLY A 211 -9.27 -1.76 -13.52
C GLY A 211 -7.84 -1.79 -14.07
N ARG A 212 -7.58 -2.53 -15.16
CA ARG A 212 -6.27 -2.51 -15.85
C ARG A 212 -5.94 -1.15 -16.43
N GLU A 213 -6.91 -0.49 -17.07
CA GLU A 213 -6.73 0.87 -17.59
C GLU A 213 -6.46 1.87 -16.45
N GLU A 214 -7.09 1.69 -15.30
CA GLU A 214 -6.85 2.50 -14.10
C GLU A 214 -5.51 2.24 -13.45
N LEU A 215 -5.07 0.98 -13.36
CA LEU A 215 -3.73 0.61 -12.92
C LEU A 215 -2.67 1.23 -13.83
N HIS A 216 -2.86 1.15 -15.14
CA HIS A 216 -1.95 1.75 -16.11
C HIS A 216 -1.89 3.27 -15.94
N ARG A 217 -3.02 3.93 -15.70
CA ARG A 217 -3.06 5.37 -15.42
C ARG A 217 -2.32 5.71 -14.13
N LYS A 218 -2.54 4.96 -13.04
CA LYS A 218 -1.83 5.16 -11.77
C LYS A 218 -0.33 5.02 -11.95
N HIS A 219 0.12 3.97 -12.62
CA HIS A 219 1.54 3.73 -12.89
C HIS A 219 2.18 4.88 -13.68
N TYR A 220 1.45 5.46 -14.65
CA TYR A 220 1.91 6.64 -15.37
C TYR A 220 1.96 7.90 -14.48
N GLU A 221 0.92 8.13 -13.67
CA GLU A 221 0.88 9.27 -12.75
C GLU A 221 1.99 9.20 -11.69
N GLU A 222 2.33 8.00 -11.21
CA GLU A 222 3.41 7.74 -10.26
C GLU A 222 4.80 7.87 -10.90
N SER A 223 5.00 7.32 -12.12
CA SER A 223 6.31 7.41 -12.79
C SER A 223 6.65 8.82 -13.26
N MET A 224 5.63 9.58 -13.69
CA MET A 224 5.78 10.95 -14.16
C MET A 224 5.54 11.98 -13.04
N MET A 225 5.03 11.56 -11.87
CA MET A 225 4.63 12.41 -10.73
C MET A 225 3.66 13.54 -11.12
N VAL A 226 2.78 13.29 -12.09
CA VAL A 226 1.81 14.27 -12.62
C VAL A 226 0.43 13.63 -12.75
N ARG A 227 -0.61 14.27 -12.21
CA ARG A 227 -1.99 13.80 -12.37
C ARG A 227 -2.53 14.07 -13.77
N LEU A 228 -3.20 13.07 -14.36
CA LEU A 228 -3.87 13.22 -15.65
C LEU A 228 -5.30 13.74 -15.45
N ASN A 229 -5.76 14.70 -16.27
CA ASN A 229 -7.14 15.17 -16.22
C ASN A 229 -8.03 14.35 -17.18
N MET A 230 -9.23 13.97 -16.73
CA MET A 230 -10.18 13.23 -17.55
C MET A 230 -11.19 14.17 -18.21
N PRO A 231 -11.43 14.08 -19.53
CA PRO A 231 -12.46 14.87 -20.18
C PRO A 231 -13.87 14.44 -19.72
N LYS A 232 -14.80 15.40 -19.65
CA LYS A 232 -16.17 15.19 -19.13
C LYS A 232 -16.92 14.05 -19.83
N HIS A 233 -16.76 13.89 -21.14
CA HIS A 233 -17.43 12.83 -21.90
C HIS A 233 -16.98 11.42 -21.46
N GLN A 234 -15.68 11.24 -21.18
CA GLN A 234 -15.12 9.96 -20.74
C GLN A 234 -15.53 9.66 -19.31
N LYS A 235 -15.60 10.67 -18.44
CA LYS A 235 -16.12 10.55 -17.08
C LYS A 235 -17.60 10.10 -17.07
N ASN A 236 -18.42 10.66 -17.95
CA ASN A 236 -19.82 10.27 -18.08
C ASN A 236 -19.99 8.86 -18.67
N ALA A 237 -19.15 8.47 -19.62
CA ALA A 237 -19.15 7.10 -20.15
C ALA A 237 -18.83 6.07 -19.06
N LYS A 238 -17.77 6.32 -18.25
CA LYS A 238 -17.45 5.47 -17.08
C LYS A 238 -18.61 5.39 -16.09
N LYS A 239 -19.21 6.53 -15.73
CA LYS A 239 -20.36 6.55 -14.79
C LYS A 239 -21.56 5.75 -15.31
N ARG A 240 -21.79 5.72 -16.63
CA ARG A 240 -22.84 4.90 -17.25
C ARG A 240 -22.48 3.42 -17.27
N GLY A 241 -21.21 3.08 -17.52
CA GLY A 241 -20.71 1.71 -17.43
C GLY A 241 -20.86 1.10 -16.03
N MET A 242 -20.62 1.90 -14.99
CA MET A 242 -20.78 1.47 -13.59
C MET A 242 -22.24 1.25 -13.16
N MET A 243 -23.23 1.78 -13.88
CA MET A 243 -24.63 1.82 -13.44
C MET A 243 -25.57 0.91 -14.26
N GLY A 244 -25.09 0.33 -15.37
CA GLY A 244 -25.91 -0.48 -16.27
C GLY A 244 -25.34 -1.88 -16.48
N MET A 245 -26.12 -2.91 -16.14
CA MET A 245 -25.78 -4.32 -16.42
C MET A 245 -25.69 -4.65 -17.92
N SER A 246 -26.14 -3.75 -18.81
CA SER A 246 -26.12 -3.97 -20.26
C SER A 246 -24.70 -4.05 -20.85
N GLY A 247 -23.70 -3.50 -20.18
CA GLY A 247 -22.29 -3.64 -20.58
C GLY A 247 -21.75 -5.06 -20.35
N GLN A 248 -22.19 -5.73 -19.28
CA GLN A 248 -21.64 -7.02 -18.84
C GLN A 248 -21.80 -8.13 -19.90
N LEU A 249 -22.91 -8.10 -20.65
CA LEU A 249 -23.22 -9.10 -21.68
C LEU A 249 -22.37 -8.92 -22.95
N SER A 250 -21.91 -7.70 -23.25
CA SER A 250 -21.10 -7.41 -24.44
C SER A 250 -19.68 -7.95 -24.35
N GLY A 251 -19.13 -8.11 -23.15
CA GLY A 251 -17.82 -8.72 -22.95
C GLY A 251 -17.84 -10.23 -23.15
N ILE A 252 -19.00 -10.86 -22.88
CA ILE A 252 -19.21 -12.31 -22.99
C ILE A 252 -19.44 -12.72 -24.44
N THR A 253 -20.12 -11.88 -25.23
CA THR A 253 -20.42 -12.17 -26.65
C THR A 253 -19.34 -11.73 -27.64
N HIS A 254 -18.36 -10.94 -27.19
CA HIS A 254 -17.28 -10.45 -28.04
C HIS A 254 -16.05 -11.38 -28.00
N PHE A 255 -16.15 -12.49 -28.72
CA PHE A 255 -15.00 -13.33 -29.05
C PHE A 255 -14.15 -12.58 -30.09
N SER A 256 -13.17 -11.81 -29.63
CA SER A 256 -12.29 -11.05 -30.55
C SER A 256 -11.55 -12.00 -31.50
N ASP A 257 -11.33 -11.57 -32.74
CA ASP A 257 -10.67 -12.36 -33.78
C ASP A 257 -9.33 -12.97 -33.31
N ILE A 258 -9.32 -14.30 -33.20
CA ILE A 258 -8.13 -15.10 -32.85
C ILE A 258 -7.36 -15.52 -34.11
N SER A 259 -7.86 -15.19 -35.31
CA SER A 259 -7.28 -15.60 -36.60
C SER A 259 -5.79 -15.25 -36.75
N ALA A 260 -5.32 -14.18 -36.08
CA ALA A 260 -3.91 -13.81 -36.06
C ALA A 260 -2.99 -14.81 -35.32
N LEU A 261 -3.54 -15.69 -34.48
CA LEU A 261 -2.84 -16.73 -33.72
C LEU A 261 -3.04 -18.13 -34.30
N THR A 262 -4.22 -18.44 -34.82
CA THR A 262 -4.53 -19.76 -35.41
C THR A 262 -4.05 -19.91 -36.85
N GLY A 263 -3.51 -18.85 -37.47
CA GLY A 263 -2.94 -18.91 -38.82
C GLY A 263 -3.99 -19.12 -39.92
N GLY A 264 -5.27 -19.04 -39.58
CA GLY A 264 -6.35 -19.07 -40.56
C GLY A 264 -6.30 -17.81 -41.42
N GLU A 265 -6.27 -17.96 -42.74
CA GLU A 265 -6.57 -16.85 -43.65
C GLU A 265 -7.89 -16.23 -43.21
N GLY A 266 -7.88 -14.91 -43.00
CA GLY A 266 -8.99 -14.17 -42.41
C GLY A 266 -10.29 -14.40 -43.16
N GLY A 267 -11.10 -15.34 -42.64
CA GLY A 267 -12.48 -15.55 -43.00
C GLY A 267 -13.25 -14.26 -42.79
N GLN A 268 -13.78 -13.75 -43.89
CA GLN A 268 -14.52 -12.52 -44.03
C GLN A 268 -15.94 -12.74 -43.50
N ASP A 269 -16.13 -12.90 -42.18
CA ASP A 269 -17.46 -13.03 -41.59
C ASP A 269 -17.53 -12.36 -40.21
N GLY A 270 -18.11 -11.16 -40.15
CA GLY A 270 -18.37 -10.46 -38.89
C GLY A 270 -18.36 -8.95 -39.03
N ASP A 271 -19.53 -8.40 -39.37
CA ASP A 271 -19.95 -7.00 -39.34
C ASP A 271 -19.16 -6.05 -38.40
N GLY A 272 -18.83 -4.85 -38.91
CA GLY A 272 -18.11 -3.83 -38.14
C GLY A 272 -17.31 -2.81 -38.93
N GLY A 273 -17.50 -2.72 -40.25
CA GLY A 273 -17.04 -1.58 -41.03
C GLY A 273 -17.71 -0.31 -40.53
N ARG A 274 -17.07 0.43 -39.62
CA ARG A 274 -17.54 1.76 -39.21
C ARG A 274 -17.85 2.57 -40.48
N PRO A 275 -19.09 3.04 -40.71
CA PRO A 275 -19.36 3.83 -41.89
C PRO A 275 -18.49 5.08 -41.83
N LYS A 276 -17.57 5.23 -42.80
CA LYS A 276 -16.81 6.47 -42.97
C LYS A 276 -17.84 7.59 -43.08
N LYS A 277 -17.92 8.46 -42.06
CA LYS A 277 -18.79 9.63 -42.08
C LYS A 277 -18.45 10.43 -43.33
N LYS A 278 -19.31 10.39 -44.35
CA LYS A 278 -19.22 11.29 -45.51
C LYS A 278 -19.19 12.71 -44.95
N LYS A 279 -18.09 13.44 -45.15
CA LYS A 279 -18.01 14.87 -44.84
C LYS A 279 -19.18 15.53 -45.57
N LYS A 280 -20.18 16.03 -44.84
CA LYS A 280 -21.22 16.88 -45.42
C LYS A 280 -20.52 18.16 -45.89
N LEU A 281 -20.37 18.31 -47.20
CA LEU A 281 -19.97 19.57 -47.81
C LEU A 281 -21.06 20.60 -47.47
N MET A 282 -20.73 21.57 -46.61
CA MET A 282 -21.61 22.68 -46.28
C MET A 282 -21.89 23.47 -47.56
N LYS A 283 -23.07 23.28 -48.18
CA LYS A 283 -23.55 24.19 -49.23
C LYS A 283 -23.71 25.57 -48.59
N LYS A 284 -22.80 26.50 -48.87
CA LYS A 284 -22.97 27.92 -48.58
C LYS A 284 -24.29 28.37 -49.23
N LYS A 285 -25.31 28.68 -48.43
CA LYS A 285 -26.50 29.39 -48.90
C LYS A 285 -26.08 30.83 -49.21
N THR A 286 -25.95 31.17 -50.48
CA THR A 286 -25.94 32.56 -50.95
C THR A 286 -27.31 33.17 -50.66
N LYS A 287 -27.39 34.12 -49.73
CA LYS A 287 -28.55 35.01 -49.58
C LYS A 287 -28.66 35.82 -50.87
N ARG A 288 -29.67 35.53 -51.70
CA ARG A 288 -30.15 36.51 -52.70
C ARG A 288 -30.81 37.65 -51.91
N LYS A 289 -30.25 38.85 -52.00
CA LYS A 289 -30.97 40.08 -51.66
C LYS A 289 -32.10 40.21 -52.70
N GLY A 290 -33.34 40.38 -52.23
CA GLY A 290 -34.40 40.92 -53.07
C GLY A 290 -34.08 42.38 -53.34
N GLU A 291 -34.03 42.75 -54.62
CA GLU A 291 -34.20 44.13 -55.04
C GLU A 291 -35.71 44.36 -55.09
N ASP A 292 -36.19 45.29 -54.25
CA ASP A 292 -37.48 45.92 -54.42
C ASP A 292 -37.39 46.79 -55.68
N ILE A 293 -38.11 46.40 -56.73
CA ILE A 293 -38.33 47.24 -57.91
C ILE A 293 -39.76 47.76 -57.81
N LEU A 294 -39.85 49.08 -57.58
CA LEU A 294 -41.00 49.92 -57.84
C LEU A 294 -41.48 49.74 -59.29
N ASN A 295 -42.78 49.47 -59.45
CA ASN A 295 -43.65 50.01 -60.49
C ASN A 295 -45.11 49.79 -60.08
#